data_AF-A0A5R9NY16-F1
#
_entry.id   AF-A0A5R9NY16-F1
#
_cell.length_a   1.000
_cell.length_b   1.000
_cell.length_c   1.000
_cell.angle_alpha   90.00
_cell.angle_beta   90.00
_cell.angle_gamma   90.00
#
_symmetry.space_group_name_H-M   'P 1'
#
loop_
_entity.id
_entity.type
_entity.pdbx_description
1 polymer ?
#
loop_
_entity_poly.entity_id
_entity_poly.type
_entity_poly.pdbx_seq_one_letter_code
_entity_poly.pdbx_strand_id
1 'polypeptide(L)'
;MRNQLAAILLSFASAWGGAAYAQTPAATTSPVPSQSDCIYPSYQSGAQISWFLNLSPQDDLMTAWCRLQTLRGEIKFNVLFPTTQATKTWETSFNGNLPAARIVDLVQSLMPMDPKVRSNENIEQFEKVLENVVQLQAKAAPDGTTLGFASNHPAANELVLWEPLIIRVKPILLSGQQFTMFVKLVPNMGFLSLALQGKATDVQLQGWKGRIPLGNFFSGDCSSYIPNCKPLPETVNFHTPWIVQGVELVATGETMTASALNIADQLLKTNASVVPSISPLKSFNSKTGQLTFNLTDNITALSFVADGSPSGTKKITIRYTAANGQYSITSALQKLGNEYRQAKKQEVEKLPNVPESLNRL
;
A
#
# COMPACT_ATOMS: atom_id res chain seq x y z
N MET A 1 -41.57 47.15 42.73
CA MET A 1 -40.74 47.34 43.95
C MET A 1 -40.35 45.94 44.40
N ARG A 2 -39.08 45.53 44.21
CA ARG A 2 -38.04 45.43 45.27
C ARG A 2 -38.55 44.61 46.46
N ASN A 3 -38.00 43.45 46.84
CA ASN A 3 -36.58 43.20 47.10
C ASN A 3 -36.25 41.69 47.20
N GLN A 4 -34.95 41.46 47.11
CA GLN A 4 -34.15 40.24 47.16
C GLN A 4 -34.28 39.43 48.46
N LEU A 5 -33.93 38.14 48.40
CA LEU A 5 -32.95 37.54 49.31
C LEU A 5 -32.39 36.24 48.73
N ALA A 6 -31.06 36.18 48.70
CA ALA A 6 -30.25 35.05 48.27
C ALA A 6 -30.15 33.99 49.37
N ALA A 7 -30.04 32.73 48.97
CA ALA A 7 -29.42 31.68 49.78
C ALA A 7 -28.59 30.77 48.85
N ILE A 8 -27.30 30.75 49.14
CA ILE A 8 -26.25 29.93 48.52
C ILE A 8 -26.24 28.60 49.28
N LEU A 9 -26.07 27.46 48.58
CA LEU A 9 -24.98 26.47 48.81
C LEU A 9 -25.32 25.05 48.30
N LEU A 10 -24.33 24.54 47.54
CA LEU A 10 -23.82 23.17 47.50
C LEU A 10 -24.62 22.06 46.79
N SER A 11 -24.12 21.68 45.61
CA SER A 11 -23.24 20.50 45.41
C SER A 11 -23.64 19.49 44.33
N PHE A 12 -22.57 18.95 43.72
CA PHE A 12 -22.42 17.76 42.89
C PHE A 12 -22.72 17.83 41.38
N ALA A 13 -21.60 17.80 40.66
CA ALA A 13 -21.46 17.36 39.29
C ALA A 13 -22.08 15.97 39.06
N SER A 14 -22.74 15.81 37.92
CA SER A 14 -22.68 14.58 37.13
C SER A 14 -22.90 14.93 35.66
N ALA A 15 -21.78 15.05 34.95
CA ALA A 15 -21.74 14.98 33.50
C ALA A 15 -21.88 13.51 33.10
N TRP A 16 -22.98 13.13 32.43
CA TRP A 16 -23.04 11.90 31.65
C TRP A 16 -23.69 12.22 30.30
N GLY A 17 -22.87 12.09 29.26
CA GLY A 17 -23.22 12.38 27.88
C GLY A 17 -24.11 11.31 27.25
N GLY A 18 -25.02 11.77 26.40
CA GLY A 18 -25.55 10.97 25.31
C GLY A 18 -24.57 11.03 24.15
N ALA A 19 -23.62 10.11 24.09
CA ALA A 19 -22.85 9.88 22.86
C ALA A 19 -23.80 9.25 21.84
N ALA A 20 -24.06 9.99 20.76
CA ALA A 20 -24.88 9.58 19.65
C ALA A 20 -24.34 8.29 19.01
N TYR A 21 -25.24 7.34 18.81
CA TYR A 21 -25.01 6.14 18.03
C TYR A 21 -24.62 6.51 16.60
N ALA A 22 -23.45 6.04 16.13
CA ALA A 22 -23.16 6.00 14.70
C ALA A 22 -23.99 4.86 14.08
N GLN A 23 -25.16 5.20 13.59
CA GLN A 23 -25.93 4.38 12.65
C GLN A 23 -25.17 4.31 11.33
N THR A 24 -24.99 3.11 10.80
CA THR A 24 -24.65 2.88 9.40
C THR A 24 -25.69 3.57 8.50
N PRO A 25 -25.33 4.51 7.61
CA PRO A 25 -26.30 5.07 6.69
C PRO A 25 -26.69 4.02 5.65
N ALA A 26 -27.99 3.89 5.41
CA ALA A 26 -28.53 3.27 4.21
C ALA A 26 -28.07 4.04 2.94
N ALA A 27 -27.98 3.32 1.82
CA ALA A 27 -27.55 3.86 0.54
C ALA A 27 -28.48 4.99 0.07
N THR A 28 -27.99 6.23 0.15
CA THR A 28 -28.58 7.39 -0.53
C THR A 28 -27.80 7.65 -1.81
N THR A 29 -28.49 7.55 -2.96
CA THR A 29 -28.03 7.98 -4.27
C THR A 29 -27.83 9.50 -4.29
N SER A 30 -26.61 9.93 -4.03
CA SER A 30 -26.10 11.30 -4.24
C SER A 30 -25.11 11.26 -5.41
N PRO A 31 -24.92 12.37 -6.16
CA PRO A 31 -24.28 12.34 -7.47
C PRO A 31 -22.88 11.75 -7.39
N VAL A 32 -22.61 10.79 -8.28
CA VAL A 32 -21.33 10.09 -8.43
C VAL A 32 -20.21 11.13 -8.55
N PRO A 33 -19.23 11.16 -7.62
CA PRO A 33 -18.05 12.03 -7.76
C PRO A 33 -17.35 11.72 -9.08
N SER A 34 -16.84 12.73 -9.79
CA SER A 34 -16.11 12.56 -11.05
C SER A 34 -14.98 11.53 -10.89
N GLN A 35 -15.23 10.37 -11.47
CA GLN A 35 -14.63 9.06 -11.19
C GLN A 35 -13.37 8.79 -12.04
N SER A 36 -12.74 9.82 -12.61
CA SER A 36 -11.79 9.62 -13.72
C SER A 36 -10.40 9.11 -13.31
N ASP A 37 -9.99 9.28 -12.04
CA ASP A 37 -8.58 9.04 -11.65
C ASP A 37 -8.41 7.94 -10.59
N CYS A 38 -9.52 7.42 -10.03
CA CYS A 38 -9.53 6.26 -9.13
C CYS A 38 -10.13 5.07 -9.89
N ILE A 39 -9.48 4.63 -10.97
CA ILE A 39 -9.90 3.44 -11.72
C ILE A 39 -9.31 2.21 -11.01
N TYR A 40 -10.19 1.35 -10.49
CA TYR A 40 -9.82 0.11 -9.80
C TYR A 40 -9.61 -1.02 -10.81
N PRO A 41 -8.40 -1.57 -10.99
CA PRO A 41 -8.27 -2.84 -11.69
C PRO A 41 -8.89 -3.93 -10.80
N SER A 42 -10.04 -4.49 -11.17
CA SER A 42 -10.70 -5.56 -10.39
C SER A 42 -10.39 -6.94 -10.95
N TYR A 43 -9.50 -7.68 -10.28
CA TYR A 43 -9.34 -9.14 -10.40
C TYR A 43 -9.99 -9.86 -9.21
N GLN A 44 -10.95 -9.23 -8.53
CA GLN A 44 -11.61 -9.80 -7.33
C GLN A 44 -12.53 -11.00 -7.62
N SER A 45 -12.56 -11.56 -8.84
CA SER A 45 -13.36 -12.74 -9.12
C SER A 45 -12.84 -13.94 -8.30
N GLY A 46 -13.47 -14.20 -7.15
CA GLY A 46 -13.19 -15.37 -6.30
C GLY A 46 -12.62 -15.08 -4.92
N ALA A 47 -12.31 -13.83 -4.54
CA ALA A 47 -11.94 -13.51 -3.17
C ALA A 47 -13.18 -13.56 -2.27
N GLN A 48 -13.09 -14.28 -1.15
CA GLN A 48 -14.18 -14.44 -0.18
C GLN A 48 -13.91 -13.64 1.10
N ILE A 49 -12.64 -13.32 1.38
CA ILE A 49 -12.24 -12.48 2.50
C ILE A 49 -12.14 -11.02 2.06
N SER A 50 -12.95 -10.16 2.68
CA SER A 50 -12.91 -8.72 2.44
C SER A 50 -11.85 -8.06 3.34
N TRP A 51 -10.86 -7.41 2.75
CA TRP A 51 -9.85 -6.70 3.55
C TRP A 51 -10.42 -5.40 4.08
N PHE A 52 -9.78 -4.85 5.11
CA PHE A 52 -10.14 -3.55 5.65
C PHE A 52 -10.13 -2.45 4.56
N LEU A 53 -11.17 -1.60 4.53
CA LEU A 53 -11.44 -0.61 3.48
C LEU A 53 -11.56 -1.19 2.06
N ASN A 54 -11.83 -2.49 1.94
CA ASN A 54 -11.86 -3.25 0.68
C ASN A 54 -10.53 -3.17 -0.10
N LEU A 55 -9.40 -2.95 0.59
CA LEU A 55 -8.08 -3.06 -0.02
C LEU A 55 -7.87 -4.47 -0.59
N SER A 56 -6.99 -4.60 -1.57
CA SER A 56 -6.73 -5.90 -2.20
C SER A 56 -5.29 -6.01 -2.72
N PRO A 57 -4.76 -7.23 -2.91
CA PRO A 57 -3.37 -7.46 -3.34
C PRO A 57 -2.93 -6.83 -4.68
N GLN A 58 -3.90 -6.35 -5.44
CA GLN A 58 -3.76 -5.79 -6.78
C GLN A 58 -3.82 -4.26 -6.78
N ASP A 59 -4.22 -3.66 -5.66
CA ASP A 59 -4.33 -2.21 -5.57
C ASP A 59 -2.93 -1.60 -5.66
N ASP A 60 -2.77 -0.62 -6.55
CA ASP A 60 -1.56 0.19 -6.64
C ASP A 60 -1.56 1.33 -5.61
N LEU A 61 -0.50 2.14 -5.60
CA LEU A 61 -0.36 3.27 -4.67
C LEU A 61 -1.54 4.25 -4.73
N MET A 62 -1.99 4.60 -5.95
CA MET A 62 -3.09 5.55 -6.16
C MET A 62 -4.43 4.96 -5.71
N THR A 63 -4.67 3.70 -6.03
CA THR A 63 -5.88 2.96 -5.65
C THR A 63 -5.97 2.81 -4.13
N ALA A 64 -4.85 2.44 -3.48
CA ALA A 64 -4.77 2.36 -2.03
C ALA A 64 -5.06 3.72 -1.38
N TRP A 65 -4.52 4.80 -1.94
CA TRP A 65 -4.80 6.17 -1.49
C TRP A 65 -6.28 6.51 -1.60
N CYS A 66 -6.94 6.23 -2.72
CA CYS A 66 -8.38 6.46 -2.88
C CYS A 66 -9.21 5.72 -1.81
N ARG A 67 -8.83 4.48 -1.43
CA ARG A 67 -9.50 3.74 -0.36
C ARG A 67 -9.26 4.34 1.02
N LEU A 68 -8.04 4.80 1.30
CA LEU A 68 -7.69 5.45 2.58
C LEU A 68 -8.48 6.74 2.80
N GLN A 69 -8.79 7.49 1.74
CA GLN A 69 -9.60 8.71 1.84
C GLN A 69 -11.06 8.47 2.31
N THR A 70 -11.52 7.21 2.36
CA THR A 70 -12.83 6.89 2.95
C THR A 70 -12.86 7.03 4.47
N LEU A 71 -11.68 7.05 5.10
CA LEU A 71 -11.52 7.36 6.52
C LEU A 71 -11.88 8.84 6.74
N ARG A 72 -12.66 9.15 7.78
CA ARG A 72 -13.07 10.53 8.11
C ARG A 72 -12.33 11.05 9.33
N GLY A 73 -12.05 12.34 9.34
CA GLY A 73 -11.49 13.06 10.49
C GLY A 73 -10.00 13.35 10.39
N GLU A 74 -9.44 13.88 11.48
CA GLU A 74 -8.02 14.19 11.61
C GLU A 74 -7.20 12.90 11.71
N ILE A 75 -6.21 12.79 10.84
CA ILE A 75 -5.34 11.62 10.73
C ILE A 75 -3.88 12.02 10.57
N LYS A 76 -3.00 11.29 11.23
CA LYS A 76 -1.56 11.32 10.99
C LYS A 76 -1.23 10.27 9.94
N PHE A 77 -0.76 10.73 8.81
CA PHE A 77 -0.32 9.94 7.67
C PHE A 77 1.20 9.89 7.66
N ASN A 78 1.80 8.72 7.45
CA ASN A 78 3.24 8.56 7.40
C ASN A 78 3.62 7.65 6.24
N VAL A 79 4.72 7.98 5.58
CA VAL A 79 5.34 7.18 4.53
C VAL A 79 6.66 6.67 5.08
N LEU A 80 6.86 5.36 5.00
CA LEU A 80 8.06 4.68 5.44
C LEU A 80 8.59 3.79 4.32
N PHE A 81 9.87 3.92 4.01
CA PHE A 81 10.63 2.99 3.19
C PHE A 81 11.41 2.06 4.14
N PRO A 82 10.98 0.80 4.32
CA PRO A 82 11.49 -0.04 5.40
C PRO A 82 12.89 -0.60 5.14
N THR A 83 13.37 -0.62 3.89
CA THR A 83 14.75 -1.09 3.61
C THR A 83 15.75 -0.04 4.07
N THR A 84 15.53 1.22 3.72
CA THR A 84 16.41 2.35 4.07
C THR A 84 16.03 3.04 5.37
N GLN A 85 14.90 2.67 5.98
CA GLN A 85 14.31 3.29 7.17
C GLN A 85 13.98 4.78 6.98
N ALA A 86 13.85 5.26 5.72
CA ALA A 86 13.47 6.64 5.44
C ALA A 86 11.99 6.85 5.78
N THR A 87 11.69 7.85 6.60
CA THR A 87 10.34 8.09 7.13
C THR A 87 9.96 9.55 7.10
N LYS A 88 8.70 9.82 6.74
CA LYS A 88 8.10 11.15 6.83
C LYS A 88 6.69 11.06 7.37
N THR A 89 6.36 11.98 8.28
CA THR A 89 5.02 12.15 8.85
C THR A 89 4.41 13.45 8.35
N TRP A 90 3.12 13.39 8.04
CA TRP A 90 2.25 14.53 7.79
C TRP A 90 1.03 14.43 8.72
N GLU A 91 0.65 15.55 9.29
CA GLU A 91 -0.64 15.70 9.96
C GLU A 91 -1.62 16.26 8.93
N THR A 92 -2.72 15.54 8.70
CA THR A 92 -3.72 15.91 7.70
C THR A 92 -5.12 15.52 8.18
N SER A 93 -6.13 15.84 7.38
CA SER A 93 -7.49 15.38 7.59
C SER A 93 -8.07 14.98 6.25
N PHE A 94 -8.72 13.83 6.21
CA PHE A 94 -9.47 13.41 5.03
C PHE A 94 -10.86 14.08 5.10
N ASN A 95 -10.88 15.37 4.78
CA ASN A 95 -12.08 16.22 4.83
C ASN A 95 -12.75 16.41 3.45
N GLY A 96 -12.41 15.57 2.47
CA GLY A 96 -12.92 15.63 1.10
C GLY A 96 -12.12 14.75 0.14
N ASN A 97 -12.56 14.69 -1.11
CA ASN A 97 -11.90 13.92 -2.18
C ASN A 97 -10.64 14.66 -2.65
N LEU A 98 -9.47 14.28 -2.11
CA LEU A 98 -8.18 14.69 -2.66
C LEU A 98 -7.91 13.92 -3.97
N PRO A 99 -7.24 14.53 -4.96
CA PRO A 99 -6.87 13.85 -6.20
C PRO A 99 -6.04 12.58 -5.91
N ALA A 100 -6.24 11.54 -6.72
CA ALA A 100 -5.49 10.29 -6.59
C ALA A 100 -3.98 10.54 -6.71
N ALA A 101 -3.57 11.41 -7.63
CA ALA A 101 -2.16 11.79 -7.86
C ALA A 101 -1.49 12.45 -6.64
N ARG A 102 -2.25 12.96 -5.66
CA ARG A 102 -1.67 13.63 -4.49
C ARG A 102 -0.71 12.74 -3.71
N ILE A 103 -0.96 11.43 -3.65
CA ILE A 103 -0.04 10.50 -2.99
C ILE A 103 1.29 10.39 -3.74
N VAL A 104 1.27 10.48 -5.07
CA VAL A 104 2.47 10.44 -5.91
C VAL A 104 3.30 11.69 -5.65
N ASP A 105 2.66 12.87 -5.61
CA ASP A 105 3.34 14.13 -5.26
C ASP A 105 3.97 14.08 -3.88
N LEU A 106 3.26 13.51 -2.90
CA LEU A 106 3.76 13.39 -1.53
C LEU A 106 4.99 12.48 -1.48
N VAL A 107 4.97 11.33 -2.16
CA VAL A 107 6.13 10.43 -2.23
C VAL A 107 7.27 11.05 -3.04
N GLN A 108 6.96 11.70 -4.17
CA GLN A 108 7.94 12.42 -5.01
C GLN A 108 8.66 13.51 -4.21
N SER A 109 7.94 14.26 -3.36
CA SER A 109 8.52 15.34 -2.56
C SER A 109 9.63 14.88 -1.60
N LEU A 110 9.73 13.57 -1.37
CA LEU A 110 10.75 12.96 -0.52
C LEU A 110 12.03 12.66 -1.30
N MET A 111 11.97 12.51 -2.62
CA MET A 111 13.11 12.13 -3.45
C MET A 111 13.93 13.37 -3.81
N PRO A 112 15.24 13.42 -3.48
CA PRO A 112 16.06 14.57 -3.85
C PRO A 112 16.28 14.60 -5.36
N MET A 113 15.91 15.72 -6.00
CA MET A 113 16.12 15.96 -7.43
C MET A 113 17.32 16.87 -7.73
N ASP A 114 17.94 17.46 -6.70
CA ASP A 114 19.09 18.38 -6.80
C ASP A 114 20.22 17.95 -5.84
N PRO A 115 21.51 18.03 -6.25
CA PRO A 115 22.68 17.72 -5.40
C PRO A 115 22.76 18.48 -4.06
N LYS A 116 22.11 19.65 -3.96
CA LYS A 116 22.11 20.50 -2.77
C LYS A 116 21.18 20.00 -1.67
N VAL A 117 20.23 19.12 -1.98
CA VAL A 117 19.33 18.51 -0.99
C VAL A 117 20.04 17.30 -0.37
N ARG A 118 20.52 17.45 0.87
CA ARG A 118 21.44 16.49 1.52
C ARG A 118 20.87 15.78 2.75
N SER A 119 19.57 15.88 3.00
CA SER A 119 18.84 15.70 4.27
C SER A 119 18.55 17.04 4.95
N ASN A 120 17.34 17.17 5.48
CA ASN A 120 16.94 18.24 6.37
C ASN A 120 16.33 17.58 7.63
N GLU A 121 16.09 18.33 8.71
CA GLU A 121 15.55 17.81 9.99
C GLU A 121 14.22 17.03 9.86
N ASN A 122 13.66 17.04 8.66
CA ASN A 122 12.34 16.57 8.32
C ASN A 122 12.36 15.47 7.24
N ILE A 123 13.50 15.13 6.64
CA ILE A 123 13.67 14.16 5.55
C ILE A 123 14.92 13.36 5.91
N GLU A 124 14.74 12.34 6.74
CA GLU A 124 15.83 11.43 7.13
C GLU A 124 15.96 10.33 6.07
N GLN A 125 17.17 10.16 5.53
CA GLN A 125 17.59 8.97 4.75
C GLN A 125 16.90 8.76 3.40
N PHE A 126 16.06 9.67 2.92
CA PHE A 126 15.40 9.53 1.62
C PHE A 126 16.37 9.58 0.45
N GLU A 127 17.54 10.20 0.61
CA GLU A 127 18.61 10.11 -0.37
C GLU A 127 19.08 8.67 -0.60
N LYS A 128 18.97 7.80 0.41
CA LYS A 128 19.35 6.38 0.32
C LYS A 128 18.29 5.55 -0.39
N VAL A 129 17.04 6.01 -0.47
CA VAL A 129 15.97 5.30 -1.19
C VAL A 129 16.35 5.11 -2.66
N LEU A 130 17.00 6.12 -3.24
CA LEU A 130 17.50 6.07 -4.61
C LEU A 130 18.61 5.03 -4.83
N GLU A 131 19.24 4.50 -3.77
CA GLU A 131 20.20 3.39 -3.86
C GLU A 131 19.52 2.07 -4.27
N ASN A 132 18.21 1.96 -4.10
CA ASN A 132 17.41 0.80 -4.50
C ASN A 132 16.83 0.93 -5.92
N VAL A 133 17.23 1.95 -6.69
CA VAL A 133 16.91 2.03 -8.12
C VAL A 133 17.74 1.02 -8.89
N VAL A 134 17.08 0.23 -9.73
CA VAL A 134 17.69 -0.81 -10.57
C VAL A 134 17.19 -0.71 -12.00
N GLN A 135 18.00 -1.19 -12.94
CA GLN A 135 17.65 -1.29 -14.35
C GLN A 135 17.14 -2.70 -14.67
N LEU A 136 16.15 -2.81 -15.54
CA LEU A 136 15.55 -4.12 -15.88
C LEU A 136 16.53 -5.10 -16.54
N GLN A 137 17.57 -4.63 -17.22
CA GLN A 137 18.65 -5.48 -17.73
C GLN A 137 19.50 -6.11 -16.61
N ALA A 138 19.53 -5.54 -15.40
CA ALA A 138 20.29 -6.11 -14.29
C ALA A 138 19.84 -7.54 -14.00
N LYS A 139 20.74 -8.42 -13.56
CA LYS A 139 20.39 -9.83 -13.34
C LYS A 139 19.29 -10.00 -12.28
N ALA A 140 19.39 -9.24 -11.20
CA ALA A 140 18.46 -9.27 -10.09
C ALA A 140 18.31 -7.90 -9.43
N ALA A 141 17.19 -7.70 -8.74
CA ALA A 141 16.96 -6.60 -7.82
C ALA A 141 17.66 -6.84 -6.46
N PRO A 142 17.72 -5.83 -5.56
CA PRO A 142 18.42 -5.94 -4.28
C PRO A 142 17.83 -7.02 -3.35
N ASP A 143 16.55 -7.35 -3.51
CA ASP A 143 15.86 -8.41 -2.75
C ASP A 143 16.06 -9.82 -3.35
N GLY A 144 16.85 -9.95 -4.44
CA GLY A 144 17.08 -11.20 -5.15
C GLY A 144 16.07 -11.53 -6.24
N THR A 145 15.04 -10.69 -6.48
CA THR A 145 14.08 -10.89 -7.56
C THR A 145 14.79 -10.87 -8.91
N THR A 146 14.57 -11.89 -9.74
CA THR A 146 15.17 -11.97 -11.09
C THR A 146 14.55 -10.92 -12.02
N LEU A 147 15.38 -10.05 -12.61
CA LEU A 147 14.96 -9.05 -13.60
C LEU A 147 15.45 -9.44 -15.00
N GLY A 148 16.76 -9.51 -15.23
CA GLY A 148 17.44 -10.18 -16.33
C GLY A 148 16.83 -10.03 -17.73
N PHE A 149 16.36 -8.83 -18.09
CA PHE A 149 15.86 -8.57 -19.44
C PHE A 149 17.03 -8.62 -20.44
N ALA A 150 16.79 -9.21 -21.61
CA ALA A 150 17.80 -9.23 -22.67
C ALA A 150 18.08 -7.80 -23.16
N SER A 151 19.32 -7.48 -23.52
CA SER A 151 19.72 -6.11 -23.92
C SER A 151 18.96 -5.57 -25.15
N ASN A 152 18.43 -6.45 -25.99
CA ASN A 152 17.61 -6.10 -27.15
C ASN A 152 16.11 -5.99 -26.83
N HIS A 153 15.70 -6.28 -25.60
CA HIS A 153 14.32 -6.10 -25.16
C HIS A 153 14.02 -4.61 -24.99
N PRO A 154 12.88 -4.09 -25.47
CA PRO A 154 12.55 -2.65 -25.37
C PRO A 154 12.63 -2.10 -23.94
N ALA A 155 12.12 -2.86 -22.97
CA ALA A 155 12.14 -2.49 -21.56
C ALA A 155 13.50 -2.62 -20.86
N ALA A 156 14.55 -3.14 -21.50
CA ALA A 156 15.82 -3.47 -20.83
C ALA A 156 16.47 -2.25 -20.14
N ASN A 157 16.27 -1.06 -20.71
CA ASN A 157 16.86 0.17 -20.21
C ASN A 157 16.02 0.86 -19.12
N GLU A 158 14.79 0.42 -18.88
CA GLU A 158 13.90 1.06 -17.92
C GLU A 158 14.44 0.92 -16.49
N LEU A 159 14.24 1.99 -15.72
CA LEU A 159 14.67 2.09 -14.33
C LEU A 159 13.50 1.95 -13.39
N VAL A 160 13.71 1.26 -12.28
CA VAL A 160 12.67 0.91 -11.33
C VAL A 160 13.19 1.13 -9.92
N LEU A 161 12.42 1.79 -9.07
CA LEU A 161 12.70 1.83 -7.64
C LEU A 161 12.21 0.52 -7.01
N TRP A 162 13.16 -0.35 -6.65
CA TRP A 162 12.88 -1.67 -6.08
C TRP A 162 12.96 -1.64 -4.55
N GLU A 163 12.22 -0.72 -3.94
CA GLU A 163 12.10 -0.61 -2.48
C GLU A 163 10.63 -0.70 -2.06
N PRO A 164 10.28 -1.46 -1.01
CA PRO A 164 8.92 -1.45 -0.47
C PRO A 164 8.50 -0.09 0.08
N LEU A 165 7.20 0.13 0.17
CA LEU A 165 6.61 1.33 0.75
C LEU A 165 5.58 0.94 1.80
N ILE A 166 5.62 1.58 2.97
CA ILE A 166 4.61 1.41 4.01
C ILE A 166 3.91 2.74 4.22
N ILE A 167 2.59 2.74 4.02
CA ILE A 167 1.72 3.83 4.41
C ILE A 167 1.17 3.52 5.80
N ARG A 168 1.45 4.40 6.77
CA ARG A 168 0.92 4.31 8.13
C ARG A 168 -0.13 5.39 8.37
N VAL A 169 -1.33 4.98 8.78
CA VAL A 169 -2.45 5.89 9.09
C VAL A 169 -2.92 5.68 10.53
N LYS A 170 -3.06 6.76 11.30
CA LYS A 170 -3.63 6.72 12.66
C LYS A 170 -4.29 8.06 13.03
N PRO A 171 -5.32 8.08 13.89
CA PRO A 171 -5.98 6.93 14.48
C PRO A 171 -7.03 6.32 13.54
N ILE A 172 -7.25 5.01 13.65
CA ILE A 172 -8.39 4.31 13.07
C ILE A 172 -9.28 3.83 14.21
N LEU A 173 -10.53 4.26 14.26
CA LEU A 173 -11.44 3.89 15.36
C LEU A 173 -12.19 2.59 15.01
N LEU A 174 -11.98 1.53 15.81
CA LEU A 174 -12.70 0.26 15.70
C LEU A 174 -13.12 -0.23 17.08
N SER A 175 -14.41 -0.51 17.27
CA SER A 175 -14.97 -1.00 18.55
C SER A 175 -14.50 -0.22 19.78
N GLY A 176 -14.46 1.11 19.66
CA GLY A 176 -14.05 2.04 20.71
C GLY A 176 -12.54 2.15 20.95
N GLN A 177 -11.70 1.46 20.17
CA GLN A 177 -10.24 1.48 20.30
C GLN A 177 -9.58 2.23 19.14
N GLN A 178 -8.44 2.86 19.41
CA GLN A 178 -7.60 3.49 18.40
C GLN A 178 -6.56 2.51 17.84
N PHE A 179 -6.68 2.22 16.56
CA PHE A 179 -5.73 1.43 15.80
C PHE A 179 -4.77 2.31 15.00
N THR A 180 -3.58 1.79 14.76
CA THR A 180 -2.70 2.22 13.68
C THR A 180 -2.85 1.23 12.54
N MET A 181 -3.17 1.73 11.34
CA MET A 181 -3.19 0.95 10.12
C MET A 181 -1.88 1.09 9.36
N PHE A 182 -1.39 -0.01 8.82
CA PHE A 182 -0.20 -0.10 7.97
C PHE A 182 -0.61 -0.77 6.66
N VAL A 183 -0.47 -0.06 5.54
CA VAL A 183 -0.61 -0.63 4.20
C VAL A 183 0.79 -0.83 3.65
N LYS A 184 1.18 -2.09 3.47
CA LYS A 184 2.49 -2.44 2.91
C LYS A 184 2.32 -2.64 1.41
N LEU A 185 3.05 -1.85 0.63
CA LEU A 185 3.19 -2.00 -0.81
C LEU A 185 4.60 -2.51 -1.15
N VAL A 186 4.69 -3.36 -2.16
CA VAL A 186 5.97 -3.96 -2.60
C VAL A 186 6.11 -3.84 -4.12
N PRO A 187 7.33 -3.66 -4.66
CA PRO A 187 7.56 -3.69 -6.09
C PRO A 187 7.13 -5.05 -6.67
N ASN A 188 6.51 -5.03 -7.85
CA ASN A 188 6.05 -6.25 -8.51
C ASN A 188 6.33 -6.22 -10.03
N MET A 189 7.04 -7.24 -10.52
CA MET A 189 7.44 -7.35 -11.91
C MET A 189 6.27 -7.51 -12.88
N GLY A 190 5.23 -8.26 -12.48
CA GLY A 190 4.04 -8.44 -13.31
C GLY A 190 3.27 -7.15 -13.49
N PHE A 191 3.08 -6.40 -12.40
CA PHE A 191 2.43 -5.10 -12.46
C PHE A 191 3.22 -4.11 -13.33
N LEU A 192 4.55 -4.06 -13.15
CA LEU A 192 5.42 -3.27 -14.02
C LEU A 192 5.28 -3.65 -15.49
N SER A 193 5.25 -4.94 -15.78
CA SER A 193 5.12 -5.44 -17.16
C SER A 193 3.80 -5.03 -17.80
N LEU A 194 2.72 -5.00 -17.03
CA LEU A 194 1.42 -4.48 -17.49
C LEU A 194 1.48 -2.96 -17.70
N ALA A 195 2.09 -2.22 -16.78
CA ALA A 195 2.26 -0.77 -16.88
C ALA A 195 3.04 -0.36 -18.12
N LEU A 196 4.17 -1.03 -18.40
CA LEU A 196 5.00 -0.80 -19.59
C LEU A 196 4.28 -1.14 -20.91
N GLN A 197 3.24 -1.98 -20.86
CA GLN A 197 2.37 -2.28 -22.00
C GLN A 197 1.15 -1.35 -22.08
N GLY A 198 1.04 -0.35 -21.21
CA GLY A 198 -0.12 0.55 -21.12
C GLY A 198 -1.40 -0.12 -20.61
N LYS A 199 -1.29 -1.28 -19.95
CA LYS A 199 -2.42 -2.08 -19.43
C LYS A 199 -2.69 -1.89 -17.94
N ALA A 200 -1.83 -1.15 -17.25
CA ALA A 200 -1.97 -0.78 -15.84
C ALA A 200 -1.42 0.64 -15.62
N THR A 201 -1.73 1.24 -14.47
CA THR A 201 -1.19 2.52 -14.06
C THR A 201 0.34 2.45 -13.97
N ASP A 202 1.02 3.36 -14.65
CA ASP A 202 2.46 3.54 -14.52
C ASP A 202 2.77 4.73 -13.61
N VAL A 203 3.07 4.45 -12.33
CA VAL A 203 3.51 5.49 -11.40
C VAL A 203 5.01 5.69 -11.58
N GLN A 204 5.38 6.85 -12.09
CA GLN A 204 6.78 7.25 -12.25
C GLN A 204 7.16 8.34 -11.25
N LEU A 205 8.37 8.23 -10.73
CA LEU A 205 9.01 9.22 -9.87
C LEU A 205 10.33 9.67 -10.48
N GLN A 206 10.87 10.75 -9.93
CA GLN A 206 12.10 11.41 -10.33
C GLN A 206 13.11 11.46 -9.19
N GLY A 207 14.38 11.33 -9.51
CA GLY A 207 15.47 11.46 -8.53
C GLY A 207 16.77 11.91 -9.18
N TRP A 208 17.65 12.47 -8.36
CA TRP A 208 18.97 12.92 -8.80
C TRP A 208 19.89 11.72 -9.05
N LYS A 209 20.50 11.67 -10.24
CA LYS A 209 21.39 10.57 -10.67
C LYS A 209 22.54 10.29 -9.71
N GLY A 210 23.00 11.30 -8.99
CA GLY A 210 24.14 11.18 -8.07
C GLY A 210 23.84 10.39 -6.79
N ARG A 211 22.58 10.00 -6.55
CA ARG A 211 22.20 9.06 -5.47
C ARG A 211 21.86 7.66 -5.97
N ILE A 212 21.86 7.44 -7.28
CA ILE A 212 21.62 6.13 -7.88
C ILE A 212 22.98 5.40 -7.93
N PRO A 213 23.02 4.07 -7.71
CA PRO A 213 24.27 3.32 -7.66
C PRO A 213 24.81 3.11 -9.08
N LEU A 214 25.38 4.15 -9.70
CA LEU A 214 25.82 4.09 -11.10
C LEU A 214 27.14 3.32 -11.30
N GLY A 215 27.85 2.99 -10.23
CA GLY A 215 29.15 2.30 -10.28
C GLY A 215 30.29 3.23 -9.90
N ASN A 216 31.52 2.82 -10.22
CA ASN A 216 32.72 3.58 -9.84
C ASN A 216 33.10 4.56 -10.97
N PHE A 217 32.97 5.86 -10.70
CA PHE A 217 33.38 6.91 -11.62
C PHE A 217 34.85 6.81 -12.05
N PHE A 218 35.73 6.26 -11.21
CA PHE A 218 37.16 6.16 -11.50
C PHE A 218 37.53 4.98 -12.41
N SER A 219 36.77 3.89 -12.40
CA SER A 219 37.01 2.75 -13.31
C SER A 219 36.22 2.85 -14.61
N GLY A 220 35.19 3.69 -14.66
CA GLY A 220 34.32 3.85 -15.83
C GLY A 220 33.34 2.69 -16.02
N ASP A 221 33.29 1.76 -15.07
CA ASP A 221 32.39 0.61 -15.05
C ASP A 221 31.05 0.95 -14.41
N CYS A 222 29.99 0.55 -15.09
CA CYS A 222 28.64 0.65 -14.55
C CYS A 222 28.41 -0.39 -13.45
N SER A 223 27.51 -0.08 -12.50
CA SER A 223 27.17 -1.04 -11.46
C SER A 223 26.42 -2.25 -12.01
N SER A 224 26.42 -3.35 -11.24
CA SER A 224 25.61 -4.53 -11.55
C SER A 224 24.10 -4.27 -11.56
N TYR A 225 23.65 -3.20 -10.88
CA TYR A 225 22.25 -2.81 -10.79
C TYR A 225 21.83 -1.85 -11.90
N ILE A 226 22.77 -1.11 -12.52
CA ILE A 226 22.52 -0.19 -13.63
C ILE A 226 23.53 -0.49 -14.75
N PRO A 227 23.42 -1.61 -15.48
CA PRO A 227 24.41 -2.00 -16.50
C PRO A 227 24.64 -0.95 -17.60
N ASN A 228 23.64 -0.13 -17.91
CA ASN A 228 23.73 0.96 -18.88
C ASN A 228 23.62 2.34 -18.18
N CYS A 229 24.61 2.67 -17.34
CA CYS A 229 24.64 3.90 -16.53
C CYS A 229 25.06 5.18 -17.28
N LYS A 230 25.80 5.06 -18.38
CA LYS A 230 26.41 6.19 -19.11
C LYS A 230 25.42 7.20 -19.75
N PRO A 231 24.24 6.79 -20.29
CA PRO A 231 23.34 7.72 -20.97
C PRO A 231 22.34 8.43 -20.04
N LEU A 232 22.46 8.32 -18.71
CA LEU A 232 21.42 8.83 -17.81
C LEU A 232 21.46 10.37 -17.65
N PRO A 233 20.29 11.06 -17.75
CA PRO A 233 20.18 12.49 -17.47
C PRO A 233 20.48 12.80 -16.00
N GLU A 234 20.68 14.07 -15.66
CA GLU A 234 20.95 14.48 -14.27
C GLU A 234 19.78 14.18 -13.32
N THR A 235 18.56 14.43 -13.76
CA THR A 235 17.34 13.98 -13.10
C THR A 235 16.77 12.80 -13.88
N VAL A 236 16.58 11.69 -13.20
CA VAL A 236 16.25 10.40 -13.81
C VAL A 236 14.83 10.01 -13.41
N ASN A 237 14.03 9.60 -14.40
CA ASN A 237 12.72 9.01 -14.17
C ASN A 237 12.89 7.50 -13.87
N PHE A 238 12.07 6.98 -12.96
CA PHE A 238 12.00 5.55 -12.68
C PHE A 238 10.58 5.13 -12.30
N HIS A 239 10.22 3.90 -12.65
CA HIS A 239 8.94 3.29 -12.33
C HIS A 239 8.87 2.87 -10.87
N THR A 240 7.66 2.91 -10.32
CA THR A 240 7.34 2.45 -8.96
C THR A 240 6.17 1.47 -8.99
N PRO A 241 6.40 0.21 -9.40
CA PRO A 241 5.35 -0.79 -9.62
C PRO A 241 4.88 -1.41 -8.30
N TRP A 242 4.46 -0.55 -7.38
CA TRP A 242 4.04 -0.94 -6.04
C TRP A 242 2.62 -1.46 -6.04
N ILE A 243 2.46 -2.69 -5.56
CA ILE A 243 1.15 -3.29 -5.27
C ILE A 243 1.02 -3.52 -3.76
N VAL A 244 -0.19 -3.44 -3.24
CA VAL A 244 -0.48 -3.80 -1.85
C VAL A 244 -0.16 -5.28 -1.61
N GLN A 245 0.74 -5.58 -0.67
CA GLN A 245 1.03 -6.95 -0.23
C GLN A 245 0.19 -7.34 0.99
N GLY A 246 -0.11 -6.37 1.85
CA GLY A 246 -0.82 -6.61 3.09
C GLY A 246 -1.27 -5.34 3.79
N VAL A 247 -2.26 -5.52 4.65
CA VAL A 247 -2.84 -4.49 5.51
C VAL A 247 -2.83 -4.99 6.94
N GLU A 248 -2.25 -4.21 7.84
CA GLU A 248 -2.19 -4.54 9.26
C GLU A 248 -2.82 -3.43 10.10
N LEU A 249 -3.70 -3.79 11.03
CA LEU A 249 -4.26 -2.92 12.04
C LEU A 249 -3.73 -3.34 13.41
N VAL A 250 -3.11 -2.42 14.13
CA VAL A 250 -2.57 -2.67 15.47
C VAL A 250 -3.15 -1.67 16.46
N ALA A 251 -3.76 -2.16 17.52
CA ALA A 251 -4.11 -1.38 18.71
C ALA A 251 -3.33 -1.91 19.91
N THR A 252 -2.82 -1.00 20.73
CA THR A 252 -2.19 -1.31 22.02
C THR A 252 -2.88 -0.47 23.07
N GLY A 253 -3.23 -1.07 24.20
CA GLY A 253 -3.97 -0.40 25.25
C GLY A 253 -4.18 -1.31 26.45
N GLU A 254 -4.96 -0.84 27.42
CA GLU A 254 -5.33 -1.64 28.59
C GLU A 254 -6.78 -2.12 28.47
N THR A 255 -7.06 -3.33 28.98
CA THR A 255 -8.43 -3.86 29.12
C THR A 255 -9.25 -3.90 27.82
N MET A 256 -8.63 -4.25 26.69
CA MET A 256 -9.32 -4.29 25.39
C MET A 256 -10.11 -5.59 25.14
N THR A 257 -10.34 -6.41 26.17
CA THR A 257 -10.93 -7.75 26.05
C THR A 257 -12.31 -7.74 25.38
N ALA A 258 -13.19 -6.81 25.76
CA ALA A 258 -14.51 -6.69 25.15
C ALA A 258 -14.43 -6.24 23.68
N SER A 259 -13.55 -5.27 23.37
CA SER A 259 -13.30 -4.82 22.00
C SER A 259 -12.72 -5.94 21.15
N ALA A 260 -11.78 -6.72 21.66
CA ALA A 260 -11.18 -7.86 20.98
C ALA A 260 -12.23 -8.92 20.61
N LEU A 261 -13.13 -9.26 21.54
CA LEU A 261 -14.20 -10.22 21.28
C LEU A 261 -15.21 -9.69 20.25
N ASN A 262 -15.60 -8.41 20.34
CA ASN A 262 -16.52 -7.79 19.38
C ASN A 262 -15.90 -7.76 17.97
N ILE A 263 -14.63 -7.34 17.85
CA ILE A 263 -13.92 -7.33 16.57
C ILE A 263 -13.81 -8.76 16.00
N ALA A 264 -13.44 -9.74 16.83
CA ALA A 264 -13.35 -11.14 16.39
C ALA A 264 -14.70 -11.66 15.86
N ASP A 265 -15.79 -11.42 16.59
CA ASP A 265 -17.14 -11.80 16.17
C ASP A 265 -17.56 -11.12 14.86
N GLN A 266 -17.29 -9.82 14.71
CA GLN A 266 -17.55 -9.08 13.46
C GLN A 266 -16.75 -9.63 12.28
N LEU A 267 -15.46 -9.93 12.47
CA LEU A 267 -14.62 -10.51 11.42
C LEU A 267 -15.12 -11.87 10.96
N LEU A 268 -15.56 -12.74 11.88
CA LEU A 268 -16.11 -14.04 11.54
C LEU A 268 -17.46 -13.92 10.84
N LYS A 269 -18.34 -13.01 11.29
CA LYS A 269 -19.62 -12.75 10.61
C LYS A 269 -19.44 -12.20 9.20
N THR A 270 -18.52 -11.26 9.03
CA THR A 270 -18.22 -10.64 7.72
C THR A 270 -17.68 -11.65 6.72
N ASN A 271 -16.90 -12.64 7.19
CA ASN A 271 -16.24 -13.63 6.35
C ASN A 271 -16.85 -15.04 6.52
N ALA A 272 -18.16 -15.13 6.79
CA ALA A 272 -18.84 -16.36 7.19
C ALA A 272 -18.66 -17.53 6.20
N SER A 273 -18.45 -17.25 4.90
CA SER A 273 -18.25 -18.26 3.86
C SER A 273 -16.96 -19.08 4.01
N VAL A 274 -15.98 -18.57 4.76
CA VAL A 274 -14.68 -19.22 4.99
C VAL A 274 -14.43 -19.57 6.46
N VAL A 275 -15.43 -19.35 7.33
CA VAL A 275 -15.32 -19.70 8.74
C VAL A 275 -15.41 -21.22 8.91
N PRO A 276 -14.48 -21.87 9.64
CA PRO A 276 -14.57 -23.29 9.94
C PRO A 276 -15.85 -23.66 10.69
N SER A 277 -16.33 -24.90 10.52
CA SER A 277 -17.53 -25.42 11.20
C SER A 277 -17.47 -25.29 12.73
N ILE A 278 -16.27 -25.35 13.31
CA ILE A 278 -16.03 -25.01 14.71
C ILE A 278 -15.58 -23.55 14.76
N SER A 279 -16.45 -22.68 15.31
CA SER A 279 -16.14 -21.26 15.45
C SER A 279 -14.86 -21.04 16.25
N PRO A 280 -13.90 -20.25 15.72
CA PRO A 280 -12.67 -19.91 16.44
C PRO A 280 -12.90 -19.17 17.77
N LEU A 281 -14.07 -18.55 17.97
CA LEU A 281 -14.40 -17.90 19.25
C LEU A 281 -14.41 -18.87 20.42
N LYS A 282 -14.60 -20.18 20.18
CA LYS A 282 -14.55 -21.19 21.25
C LYS A 282 -13.18 -21.28 21.93
N SER A 283 -12.09 -20.90 21.25
CA SER A 283 -10.74 -20.86 21.83
C SER A 283 -10.42 -19.56 22.58
N PHE A 284 -11.39 -18.64 22.72
CA PHE A 284 -11.17 -17.40 23.46
C PHE A 284 -10.93 -17.67 24.95
N ASN A 285 -9.79 -17.23 25.47
CA ASN A 285 -9.48 -17.34 26.89
C ASN A 285 -10.02 -16.11 27.62
N SER A 286 -11.14 -16.28 28.34
CA SER A 286 -11.78 -15.18 29.08
C SER A 286 -10.97 -14.66 30.27
N LYS A 287 -10.04 -15.46 30.82
CA LYS A 287 -9.18 -15.04 31.94
C LYS A 287 -8.06 -14.11 31.48
N THR A 288 -7.48 -14.38 30.32
CA THR A 288 -6.35 -13.60 29.79
C THR A 288 -6.75 -12.62 28.68
N GLY A 289 -7.93 -12.79 28.07
CA GLY A 289 -8.35 -12.07 26.88
C GLY A 289 -7.57 -12.47 25.61
N GLN A 290 -6.98 -13.66 25.60
CA GLN A 290 -6.22 -14.16 24.45
C GLN A 290 -7.12 -14.84 23.43
N LEU A 291 -6.86 -14.58 22.16
CA LEU A 291 -7.47 -15.29 21.03
C LEU A 291 -6.57 -15.17 19.81
N THR A 292 -6.48 -16.24 19.04
CA THR A 292 -5.85 -16.22 17.72
C THR A 292 -6.68 -17.06 16.77
N PHE A 293 -6.93 -16.54 15.58
CA PHE A 293 -7.50 -17.34 14.51
C PHE A 293 -7.01 -16.84 13.15
N ASN A 294 -7.04 -17.74 12.18
CA ASN A 294 -6.74 -17.43 10.79
C ASN A 294 -7.91 -17.88 9.92
N LEU A 295 -8.29 -17.04 8.97
CA LEU A 295 -9.19 -17.40 7.86
C LEU A 295 -8.38 -17.31 6.57
N THR A 296 -8.60 -18.24 5.65
CA THR A 296 -7.91 -18.27 4.37
C THR A 296 -8.89 -18.63 3.27
N ASP A 297 -8.81 -17.94 2.14
CA ASP A 297 -9.36 -18.40 0.87
C ASP A 297 -8.23 -18.64 -0.14
N ASN A 298 -8.56 -18.85 -1.41
CA ASN A 298 -7.57 -19.13 -2.47
C ASN A 298 -6.63 -17.95 -2.78
N ILE A 299 -6.97 -16.73 -2.33
CA ILE A 299 -6.37 -15.46 -2.76
C ILE A 299 -5.90 -14.61 -1.57
N THR A 300 -6.49 -14.78 -0.39
CA THR A 300 -6.31 -13.97 0.81
C THR A 300 -6.13 -14.82 2.06
N ALA A 301 -5.32 -14.33 2.99
CA ALA A 301 -5.31 -14.76 4.38
C ALA A 301 -5.62 -13.59 5.31
N LEU A 302 -6.45 -13.85 6.32
CA LEU A 302 -6.74 -12.96 7.44
C LEU A 302 -6.25 -13.62 8.73
N SER A 303 -5.40 -12.94 9.47
CA SER A 303 -4.95 -13.33 10.81
C SER A 303 -5.46 -12.33 11.84
N PHE A 304 -6.10 -12.84 12.89
CA PHE A 304 -6.48 -12.06 14.05
C PHE A 304 -5.73 -12.58 15.27
N VAL A 305 -5.09 -11.67 16.01
CA VAL A 305 -4.37 -11.96 17.24
C VAL A 305 -4.76 -10.93 18.30
N ALA A 306 -5.37 -11.41 19.39
CA ALA A 306 -5.53 -10.67 20.63
C ALA A 306 -4.50 -11.21 21.63
N ASP A 307 -3.45 -10.43 21.88
CA ASP A 307 -2.46 -10.74 22.89
C ASP A 307 -2.95 -10.25 24.25
N GLY A 308 -3.09 -11.18 25.18
CA GLY A 308 -3.62 -10.93 26.51
C GLY A 308 -2.65 -11.29 27.62
N SER A 309 -2.85 -10.68 28.78
CA SER A 309 -2.16 -10.98 30.04
C SER A 309 -3.22 -11.24 31.12
N PRO A 310 -2.87 -11.60 32.37
CA PRO A 310 -3.86 -11.77 33.44
C PRO A 310 -4.77 -10.55 33.68
N SER A 311 -4.40 -9.37 33.17
CA SER A 311 -5.19 -8.14 33.21
C SER A 311 -6.07 -7.90 31.97
N GLY A 312 -6.21 -8.91 31.09
CA GLY A 312 -6.97 -8.84 29.84
C GLY A 312 -6.12 -8.56 28.61
N THR A 313 -6.79 -8.29 27.47
CA THR A 313 -6.14 -8.02 26.19
C THR A 313 -5.35 -6.71 26.22
N LYS A 314 -4.09 -6.76 25.82
CA LYS A 314 -3.15 -5.61 25.77
C LYS A 314 -2.80 -5.18 24.35
N LYS A 315 -2.93 -6.07 23.37
CA LYS A 315 -2.71 -5.76 21.96
C LYS A 315 -3.70 -6.51 21.08
N ILE A 316 -4.23 -5.84 20.07
CA ILE A 316 -5.03 -6.47 19.02
C ILE A 316 -4.31 -6.21 17.70
N THR A 317 -4.06 -7.29 16.94
CA THR A 317 -3.47 -7.26 15.61
C THR A 317 -4.43 -7.93 14.63
N ILE A 318 -4.79 -7.24 13.56
CA ILE A 318 -5.57 -7.78 12.45
C ILE A 318 -4.71 -7.63 11.20
N ARG A 319 -4.40 -8.73 10.54
CA ARG A 319 -3.52 -8.73 9.37
C ARG A 319 -4.21 -9.40 8.19
N TYR A 320 -4.32 -8.68 7.08
CA TYR A 320 -4.75 -9.19 5.79
C TYR A 320 -3.52 -9.30 4.90
N THR A 321 -3.31 -10.44 4.25
CA THR A 321 -2.21 -10.65 3.30
C THR A 321 -2.70 -11.41 2.09
N ALA A 322 -2.05 -11.21 0.95
CA ALA A 322 -2.25 -12.10 -0.18
C ALA A 322 -1.91 -13.55 0.25
N ALA A 323 -2.73 -14.52 -0.16
CA ALA A 323 -2.42 -15.93 0.05
C ALA A 323 -1.14 -16.29 -0.70
N ASN A 324 -0.37 -17.23 -0.17
CA ASN A 324 0.78 -17.80 -0.86
C ASN A 324 0.34 -19.07 -1.59
N GLY A 325 0.56 -19.16 -2.90
CA GLY A 325 0.23 -20.37 -3.67
C GLY A 325 0.04 -20.12 -5.17
N GLN A 326 -0.06 -21.20 -5.94
CA GLN A 326 -0.14 -21.17 -7.41
C GLN A 326 -1.31 -20.32 -7.96
N TYR A 327 -2.39 -20.18 -7.20
CA TYR A 327 -3.58 -19.40 -7.56
C TYR A 327 -3.59 -17.99 -6.96
N SER A 328 -2.52 -17.56 -6.31
CA SER A 328 -2.41 -16.21 -5.74
C SER A 328 -2.24 -15.14 -6.82
N ILE A 329 -2.72 -13.92 -6.56
CA ILE A 329 -2.48 -12.74 -7.41
C ILE A 329 -0.98 -12.52 -7.60
N THR A 330 -0.18 -12.70 -6.54
CA THR A 330 1.27 -12.57 -6.59
C THR A 330 1.90 -13.55 -7.59
N SER A 331 1.47 -14.82 -7.59
CA SER A 331 1.96 -15.84 -8.53
C SER A 331 1.49 -15.56 -9.96
N ALA A 332 0.25 -15.10 -10.16
CA ALA A 332 -0.25 -14.71 -11.48
C ALA A 332 0.55 -13.54 -12.07
N LEU A 333 0.79 -12.50 -11.27
CA LEU A 333 1.63 -11.37 -11.68
C LEU A 333 3.07 -11.80 -11.95
N GLN A 334 3.65 -12.67 -11.11
CA GLN A 334 5.00 -13.19 -11.34
C GLN A 334 5.10 -13.96 -12.66
N LYS A 335 4.08 -14.75 -13.02
CA LYS A 335 4.00 -15.43 -14.32
C LYS A 335 3.97 -14.42 -15.46
N LEU A 336 3.10 -13.42 -15.40
CA LEU A 336 3.01 -12.35 -16.42
C LEU A 336 4.34 -11.59 -16.58
N GLY A 337 5.01 -11.27 -15.46
CA GLY A 337 6.31 -10.61 -15.50
C GLY A 337 7.40 -11.46 -16.17
N ASN A 338 7.39 -12.76 -15.91
CA ASN A 338 8.32 -13.70 -16.56
C ASN A 338 8.03 -13.83 -18.06
N GLU A 339 6.76 -13.92 -18.46
CA GLU A 339 6.36 -13.98 -19.86
C GLU A 339 6.79 -12.72 -20.61
N TYR A 340 6.53 -11.54 -20.04
CA TYR A 340 6.95 -10.27 -20.63
C TYR A 340 8.46 -10.18 -20.77
N ARG A 341 9.21 -10.53 -19.72
CA ARG A 341 10.68 -10.58 -19.76
C ARG A 341 11.24 -11.46 -20.87
N GLN A 342 10.60 -12.59 -21.11
CA GLN A 342 11.03 -13.57 -22.11
C GLN A 342 10.50 -13.27 -23.52
N ALA A 343 9.46 -12.42 -23.62
CA ALA A 343 8.89 -12.01 -24.89
C ALA A 343 9.95 -11.26 -25.70
N LYS A 344 10.52 -11.92 -26.70
CA LYS A 344 11.25 -11.21 -27.74
C LYS A 344 10.26 -10.34 -28.50
N LYS A 345 10.76 -9.25 -29.10
CA LYS A 345 10.07 -8.37 -30.06
C LYS A 345 9.51 -9.19 -31.24
N GLN A 346 8.44 -9.95 -31.03
CA GLN A 346 7.55 -10.37 -32.11
C GLN A 346 6.76 -9.13 -32.48
N GLU A 347 6.68 -8.80 -33.77
CA GLU A 347 5.97 -7.64 -34.35
C GLU A 347 6.76 -6.31 -34.44
N VAL A 348 7.77 -6.25 -35.32
CA VAL A 348 7.98 -5.05 -36.17
C VAL A 348 8.26 -5.44 -37.64
N GLU A 349 8.67 -6.66 -37.96
CA GLU A 349 8.80 -7.14 -39.36
C GLU A 349 7.56 -7.90 -39.85
N LYS A 350 6.39 -7.24 -39.88
CA LYS A 350 5.28 -7.61 -40.77
C LYS A 350 4.50 -6.37 -41.21
N LEU A 351 5.21 -5.36 -41.70
CA LEU A 351 4.64 -4.63 -42.83
C LEU A 351 4.85 -5.53 -44.05
N PRO A 352 3.81 -5.88 -44.83
CA PRO A 352 4.05 -6.46 -46.13
C PRO A 352 4.93 -5.48 -46.89
N ASN A 353 6.11 -5.92 -47.36
CA ASN A 353 6.81 -5.20 -48.41
C ASN A 353 5.82 -5.06 -49.56
N VAL A 354 5.32 -3.83 -49.78
CA VAL A 354 4.61 -3.51 -51.01
C VAL A 354 5.61 -3.78 -52.13
N PRO A 355 5.33 -4.72 -53.05
CA PRO A 355 6.22 -4.92 -54.18
C PRO A 355 6.26 -3.61 -54.98
N GLU A 356 7.46 -3.16 -55.38
CA GLU A 356 7.68 -1.95 -56.18
C GLU A 356 6.96 -1.96 -57.55
N SER A 357 6.16 -2.98 -57.86
CA SER A 357 5.40 -3.13 -59.10
C SER A 357 4.11 -2.29 -59.17
N LEU A 358 3.77 -1.47 -58.16
CA LEU A 358 2.57 -0.61 -58.17
C LEU A 358 2.84 0.88 -58.41
N ASN A 359 4.09 1.28 -58.67
CA ASN A 359 4.43 2.65 -59.10
C ASN A 359 4.64 2.80 -60.63
N ARG A 360 4.11 1.87 -61.42
CA ARG A 360 3.98 2.03 -62.86
C ARG A 360 2.59 1.61 -63.31
N LEU A 361 1.63 2.52 -63.18
CA LEU A 361 0.53 2.71 -64.13
C LEU A 361 0.16 4.19 -64.15
#